data_AF-A0A956T302-F1
#
_entry.id   AF-A0A956T302-F1
#
_cell.length_a   1.000
_cell.length_b   1.000
_cell.length_c   1.000
_cell.angle_alpha   90.00
_cell.angle_beta   90.00
_cell.angle_gamma   90.00
#
_symmetry.space_group_name_H-M   'P 1'
#
loop_
_entity.id
_entity.type
_entity.pdbx_description
1 polymer ?
#
loop_
_entity_poly.entity_id
_entity_poly.type
_entity_poly.pdbx_seq_one_letter_code
_entity_poly.pdbx_strand_id
1 'polypeptide(L)'
;MLQESPQEELPILSTQIVPELASRLREAGLLTAIVTLESPRFKHYLKKPANLLHDRWIYLERGVDRSVLYRLGTQRSLRQDLTIKPGQGVALLETHDPRSGRSQAIEFDMRSRQVISNIVTFDYEEGPANYNYFSLHRHKGYLKEIPAEKPIEEPTPEPSQLVAECVFA
;
A
#
# COMPACT_ATOMS: atom_id res chain seq x y z
N MET A 1 -46.19 6.01 0.50
CA MET A 1 -45.05 5.42 -0.21
C MET A 1 -43.82 6.16 0.23
N LEU A 2 -42.96 5.54 1.04
CA LEU A 2 -41.69 6.14 1.45
C LEU A 2 -40.72 5.97 0.29
N GLN A 3 -40.27 7.07 -0.30
CA GLN A 3 -39.14 7.07 -1.22
C GLN A 3 -37.92 6.65 -0.41
N GLU A 4 -37.45 5.42 -0.62
CA GLU A 4 -36.11 5.01 -0.21
C GLU A 4 -35.12 5.90 -0.94
N SER A 5 -34.52 6.84 -0.22
CA SER A 5 -33.34 7.55 -0.69
C SER A 5 -32.32 6.51 -1.15
N PRO A 6 -31.71 6.64 -2.34
CA PRO A 6 -30.61 5.75 -2.70
C PRO A 6 -29.52 5.94 -1.65
N GLN A 7 -29.30 4.90 -0.84
CA GLN A 7 -28.13 4.85 0.03
C GLN A 7 -26.93 4.94 -0.92
N GLU A 8 -26.23 6.07 -0.92
CA GLU A 8 -24.94 6.19 -1.59
C GLU A 8 -24.02 5.15 -0.95
N GLU A 9 -23.89 3.98 -1.61
CA GLU A 9 -22.95 2.95 -1.20
C GLU A 9 -21.56 3.60 -1.18
N LEU A 10 -20.97 3.67 0.01
CA LEU A 10 -19.61 4.19 0.16
C LEU A 10 -18.68 3.37 -0.74
N PRO A 11 -17.80 4.03 -1.51
CA PRO A 11 -16.98 3.34 -2.49
C PRO A 11 -16.06 2.33 -1.80
N ILE A 12 -16.14 1.06 -2.23
CA ILE A 12 -15.41 -0.05 -1.63
C ILE A 12 -13.98 -0.07 -2.20
N LEU A 13 -12.97 -0.07 -1.33
CA LEU A 13 -11.58 -0.23 -1.73
C LEU A 13 -11.38 -1.55 -2.48
N SER A 14 -10.67 -1.49 -3.58
CA SER A 14 -10.38 -2.67 -4.39
C SER A 14 -9.44 -3.61 -3.63
N THR A 15 -9.69 -4.91 -3.77
CA THR A 15 -8.79 -5.98 -3.31
C THR A 15 -7.74 -6.36 -4.36
N GLN A 16 -7.80 -5.73 -5.53
CA GLN A 16 -7.04 -6.12 -6.71
C GLN A 16 -5.88 -5.16 -6.94
N ILE A 17 -4.82 -5.73 -7.51
CA ILE A 17 -3.73 -4.97 -8.12
C ILE A 17 -4.30 -4.27 -9.37
N VAL A 18 -3.88 -3.03 -9.65
CA VAL A 18 -4.32 -2.31 -10.84
C VAL A 18 -3.99 -3.10 -12.11
N PRO A 19 -4.87 -3.08 -13.14
CA PRO A 19 -4.75 -3.96 -14.29
C PRO A 19 -3.40 -3.86 -15.03
N GLU A 20 -2.80 -2.68 -15.07
CA GLU A 20 -1.53 -2.45 -15.74
C GLU A 20 -0.39 -3.16 -14.99
N LEU A 21 -0.27 -2.99 -13.67
CA LEU A 21 0.72 -3.71 -12.86
C LEU A 21 0.49 -5.22 -12.91
N ALA A 22 -0.77 -5.66 -12.88
CA ALA A 22 -1.11 -7.06 -13.04
C ALA A 22 -0.68 -7.62 -14.41
N SER A 23 -0.85 -6.85 -15.51
CA SER A 23 -0.36 -7.25 -16.85
C SER A 23 1.15 -7.40 -16.85
N ARG A 24 1.86 -6.43 -16.29
CA ARG A 24 3.33 -6.42 -16.22
C ARG A 24 3.86 -7.62 -15.43
N LEU A 25 3.21 -7.99 -14.33
CA LEU A 25 3.56 -9.18 -13.55
C LEU A 25 3.36 -10.47 -14.36
N ARG A 26 2.30 -10.53 -15.18
CA ARG A 26 2.06 -11.65 -16.08
C ARG A 26 3.12 -11.75 -17.18
N GLU A 27 3.44 -10.63 -17.84
CA GLU A 27 4.46 -10.53 -18.87
C GLU A 27 5.86 -10.91 -18.35
N ALA A 28 6.15 -10.60 -17.08
CA ALA A 28 7.39 -11.00 -16.42
C ALA A 28 7.46 -12.49 -16.01
N GLY A 29 6.47 -13.31 -16.36
CA GLY A 29 6.44 -14.74 -16.03
C GLY A 29 6.12 -15.04 -14.56
N LEU A 30 5.60 -14.06 -13.82
CA LEU A 30 5.28 -14.20 -12.40
C LEU A 30 3.87 -14.72 -12.14
N LEU A 31 2.99 -14.79 -13.16
CA LEU A 31 1.56 -15.10 -13.05
C LEU A 31 1.19 -16.18 -12.02
N THR A 32 1.84 -17.33 -12.08
CA THR A 32 1.53 -18.49 -11.22
C THR A 32 1.98 -18.33 -9.78
N ALA A 33 2.72 -17.28 -9.46
CA ALA A 33 3.24 -16.96 -8.13
C ALA A 33 2.66 -15.65 -7.55
N ILE A 34 1.92 -14.87 -8.34
CA ILE A 34 1.34 -13.59 -7.91
C ILE A 34 0.38 -13.84 -6.74
N VAL A 35 0.55 -13.06 -5.68
CA VAL A 35 -0.41 -13.01 -4.59
C VAL A 35 -1.58 -12.09 -4.98
N THR A 36 -2.80 -12.61 -4.87
CA THR A 36 -4.04 -11.85 -5.01
C THR A 36 -4.90 -12.05 -3.76
N LEU A 37 -5.36 -10.96 -3.15
CA LEU A 37 -5.92 -10.95 -1.79
C LEU A 37 -7.23 -11.75 -1.64
N GLU A 38 -8.01 -11.92 -2.71
CA GLU A 38 -9.26 -12.67 -2.67
C GLU A 38 -9.07 -14.19 -2.83
N SER A 39 -7.87 -14.62 -3.24
CA SER A 39 -7.64 -16.02 -3.55
C SER A 39 -7.62 -16.91 -2.29
N PRO A 40 -8.13 -18.15 -2.35
CA PRO A 40 -7.94 -19.13 -1.28
C PRO A 40 -6.47 -19.35 -0.93
N ARG A 41 -5.58 -19.22 -1.93
CA ARG A 41 -4.14 -19.33 -1.79
C ARG A 41 -3.56 -18.24 -0.90
N PHE A 42 -4.01 -16.99 -1.04
CA PHE A 42 -3.57 -15.91 -0.15
C PHE A 42 -3.97 -16.17 1.31
N LYS A 43 -5.22 -16.59 1.56
CA LYS A 43 -5.66 -17.00 2.89
C LYS A 43 -4.81 -18.13 3.47
N HIS A 44 -4.31 -19.01 2.61
CA HIS A 44 -3.39 -20.07 3.01
C HIS A 44 -2.01 -19.53 3.39
N TYR A 45 -1.45 -18.61 2.60
CA TYR A 45 -0.17 -17.95 2.94
C TYR A 45 -0.23 -17.21 4.26
N LEU A 46 -1.33 -16.51 4.57
CA LEU A 46 -1.49 -15.82 5.85
C LEU A 46 -1.45 -16.78 7.06
N LYS A 47 -1.94 -18.01 6.89
CA LYS A 47 -1.89 -19.05 7.94
C LYS A 47 -0.54 -19.75 8.00
N LYS A 48 0.10 -19.98 6.85
CA LYS A 48 1.37 -20.69 6.70
C LYS A 48 2.28 -19.94 5.73
N PRO A 49 2.98 -18.88 6.18
CA PRO A 49 3.77 -18.02 5.31
C PRO A 49 4.90 -18.75 4.58
N ALA A 50 5.46 -19.80 5.18
CA ALA A 50 6.50 -20.62 4.56
C ALA A 50 6.08 -21.22 3.20
N ASN A 51 4.77 -21.34 2.93
CA ASN A 51 4.29 -21.86 1.65
C ASN A 51 4.55 -20.92 0.47
N LEU A 52 4.84 -19.64 0.73
CA LEU A 52 5.33 -18.71 -0.29
C LEU A 52 6.64 -19.20 -0.93
N LEU A 53 7.49 -19.88 -0.16
CA LEU A 53 8.78 -20.39 -0.66
C LEU A 53 8.61 -21.47 -1.73
N HIS A 54 7.53 -22.25 -1.67
CA HIS A 54 7.18 -23.21 -2.73
C HIS A 54 6.75 -22.53 -4.02
N ASP A 55 6.37 -21.25 -3.93
CA ASP A 55 5.81 -20.45 -5.01
C ASP A 55 6.80 -19.40 -5.53
N ARG A 56 8.10 -19.70 -5.43
CA ARG A 56 9.22 -18.87 -5.91
C ARG A 56 9.44 -17.56 -5.16
N TRP A 57 8.78 -17.37 -4.02
CA TRP A 57 9.08 -16.24 -3.15
C TRP A 57 10.35 -16.53 -2.37
N ILE A 58 11.08 -15.46 -2.03
CA ILE A 58 12.24 -15.51 -1.15
C ILE A 58 11.88 -14.83 0.17
N TYR A 59 12.40 -15.40 1.26
CA TYR A 59 12.34 -14.76 2.56
C TYR A 59 13.49 -13.76 2.69
N LEU A 60 13.19 -12.53 3.08
CA LEU A 60 14.20 -11.46 3.20
C LEU A 60 14.55 -11.14 4.65
N GLU A 61 13.54 -10.95 5.50
CA GLU A 61 13.78 -10.43 6.86
C GLU A 61 12.69 -10.84 7.86
N ARG A 62 13.12 -10.98 9.13
CA ARG A 62 12.23 -11.01 10.30
C ARG A 62 12.32 -9.67 11.00
N GLY A 63 11.24 -8.91 11.06
CA GLY A 63 11.20 -7.71 11.88
C GLY A 63 11.02 -8.04 13.37
N VAL A 64 11.17 -6.99 14.20
CA VAL A 64 11.19 -7.07 15.67
C VAL A 64 9.89 -7.67 16.23
N ASP A 65 8.75 -7.39 15.60
CA ASP A 65 7.41 -7.82 16.06
C ASP A 65 6.94 -9.15 15.44
N ARG A 66 7.87 -10.07 15.19
CA ARG A 66 7.63 -11.30 14.40
C ARG A 66 7.06 -11.02 13.02
N SER A 67 7.21 -9.80 12.52
CA SER A 67 6.88 -9.48 11.15
C SER A 67 7.82 -10.23 10.23
N VAL A 68 7.32 -10.61 9.07
CA VAL A 68 8.07 -11.37 8.06
C VAL A 68 7.87 -10.74 6.71
N LEU A 69 8.96 -10.60 5.96
CA LEU A 69 8.96 -10.07 4.61
C LEU A 69 9.33 -11.16 3.60
N TYR A 70 8.44 -11.36 2.64
CA TYR A 70 8.67 -12.22 1.48
C TYR A 70 8.68 -11.36 0.21
N ARG A 71 9.50 -11.76 -0.77
CA ARG A 71 9.59 -11.08 -2.07
C ARG A 71 9.44 -12.05 -3.22
N LEU A 72 8.74 -11.63 -4.25
CA LEU A 72 8.70 -12.23 -5.58
C LEU A 72 9.34 -11.27 -6.57
N GLY A 73 10.23 -11.78 -7.42
CA GLY A 73 11.01 -10.93 -8.35
C GLY A 73 12.23 -10.29 -7.68
N THR A 74 12.79 -9.24 -8.30
CA THR A 74 14.05 -8.62 -7.84
C THR A 74 13.89 -7.12 -7.59
N GLN A 75 14.76 -6.54 -6.75
CA GLN A 75 14.70 -5.12 -6.40
C GLN A 75 14.87 -4.18 -7.60
N ARG A 76 15.68 -4.57 -8.60
CA ARG A 76 15.96 -3.76 -9.79
C ARG A 76 14.92 -3.92 -10.89
N SER A 77 13.98 -4.83 -10.71
CA SER A 77 12.93 -5.13 -11.68
C SER A 77 11.55 -4.95 -11.07
N LEU A 78 10.54 -5.34 -11.83
CA LEU A 78 9.22 -5.61 -11.29
C LEU A 78 9.32 -6.60 -10.12
N ARG A 79 8.68 -6.27 -9.01
CA ARG A 79 8.61 -7.12 -7.81
C ARG A 79 7.28 -7.01 -7.10
N GLN A 80 7.04 -8.00 -6.26
CA GLN A 80 5.95 -7.99 -5.30
C GLN A 80 6.51 -8.37 -3.92
N ASP A 81 6.23 -7.55 -2.93
CA ASP A 81 6.66 -7.72 -1.55
C ASP A 81 5.43 -8.00 -0.68
N LEU A 82 5.48 -9.03 0.16
CA LEU A 82 4.43 -9.38 1.10
C LEU A 82 5.01 -9.32 2.52
N THR A 83 4.60 -8.30 3.24
CA THR A 83 4.93 -8.11 4.66
C THR A 83 3.75 -8.59 5.50
N ILE A 84 3.97 -9.59 6.34
CA ILE A 84 2.96 -10.05 7.31
C ILE A 84 3.37 -9.54 8.67
N LYS A 85 2.48 -8.82 9.36
CA LYS A 85 2.70 -8.23 10.69
C LYS A 85 1.70 -8.83 11.69
N PRO A 86 1.95 -10.04 12.23
CA PRO A 86 0.99 -10.73 13.08
C PRO A 86 0.62 -9.95 14.35
N GLY A 87 1.59 -9.23 14.94
CA GLY A 87 1.36 -8.40 16.13
C GLY A 87 0.36 -7.26 15.89
N GLN A 88 0.36 -6.71 14.68
CA GLN A 88 -0.57 -5.64 14.27
C GLN A 88 -1.87 -6.20 13.69
N GLY A 89 -1.91 -7.49 13.34
CA GLY A 89 -3.07 -8.11 12.68
C GLY A 89 -3.22 -7.69 11.23
N VAL A 90 -2.14 -7.30 10.56
CA VAL A 90 -2.14 -6.72 9.22
C VAL A 90 -1.18 -7.45 8.28
N ALA A 91 -1.56 -7.55 7.01
CA ALA A 91 -0.67 -7.92 5.92
C ALA A 91 -0.63 -6.79 4.89
N LEU A 92 0.57 -6.46 4.42
CA LEU A 92 0.83 -5.43 3.41
C LEU A 92 1.39 -6.11 2.16
N LEU A 93 0.70 -5.94 1.04
CA LEU A 93 1.12 -6.40 -0.29
C LEU A 93 1.52 -5.21 -1.14
N GLU A 94 2.81 -5.12 -1.48
CA GLU A 94 3.36 -4.06 -2.29
C GLU A 94 3.75 -4.61 -3.65
N THR A 95 3.37 -3.93 -4.73
CA THR A 95 3.81 -4.23 -6.09
C THR A 95 4.54 -3.02 -6.62
N HIS A 96 5.74 -3.20 -7.16
CA HIS A 96 6.59 -2.11 -7.60
C HIS A 96 7.13 -2.39 -9.00
N ASP A 97 6.81 -1.53 -9.97
CA ASP A 97 7.38 -1.52 -11.32
C ASP A 97 8.26 -0.27 -11.49
N PRO A 98 9.59 -0.38 -11.30
CA PRO A 98 10.50 0.75 -11.49
C PRO A 98 10.47 1.32 -12.91
N ARG A 99 10.14 0.49 -13.92
CA ARG A 99 10.18 0.93 -15.33
C ARG A 99 9.05 1.88 -15.66
N SER A 100 7.89 1.71 -15.04
CA SER A 100 6.74 2.60 -15.24
C SER A 100 6.65 3.70 -14.19
N GLY A 101 7.58 3.76 -13.23
CA GLY A 101 7.47 4.65 -12.07
C GLY A 101 6.17 4.43 -11.30
N ARG A 102 5.71 3.17 -11.18
CA ARG A 102 4.42 2.88 -10.54
C ARG A 102 4.59 1.86 -9.43
N SER A 103 3.98 2.15 -8.31
CA SER A 103 3.85 1.20 -7.22
C SER A 103 2.42 1.15 -6.69
N GLN A 104 2.09 0.07 -5.99
CA GLN A 104 0.80 -0.10 -5.34
C GLN A 104 1.01 -0.82 -4.02
N ALA A 105 0.44 -0.27 -2.95
CA ALA A 105 0.45 -0.83 -1.62
C ALA A 105 -0.99 -1.16 -1.19
N ILE A 106 -1.27 -2.44 -0.94
CA ILE A 106 -2.56 -2.91 -0.47
C ILE A 106 -2.41 -3.43 0.95
N GLU A 107 -3.07 -2.77 1.88
CA GLU A 107 -3.08 -3.13 3.30
C GLU A 107 -4.36 -3.89 3.64
N PHE A 108 -4.18 -5.04 4.28
CA PHE A 108 -5.24 -6.00 4.57
C PHE A 108 -5.28 -6.31 6.06
N ASP A 109 -6.45 -6.09 6.65
CA ASP A 109 -6.74 -6.50 8.01
C ASP A 109 -7.00 -8.02 8.03
N MET A 110 -6.15 -8.75 8.76
CA MET A 110 -6.19 -10.21 8.84
C MET A 110 -7.35 -10.74 9.70
N ARG A 111 -7.91 -9.92 10.59
CA ARG A 111 -9.02 -10.26 11.49
C ARG A 111 -10.35 -10.09 10.79
N SER A 112 -10.62 -8.90 10.26
CA SER A 112 -11.85 -8.58 9.53
C SER A 112 -11.85 -9.17 8.12
N ARG A 113 -10.66 -9.52 7.60
CA ARG A 113 -10.43 -10.04 6.24
C ARG A 113 -10.84 -9.05 5.16
N GLN A 114 -10.55 -7.78 5.37
CA GLN A 114 -10.89 -6.69 4.46
C GLN A 114 -9.67 -5.85 4.12
N VAL A 115 -9.70 -5.23 2.94
CA VAL A 115 -8.69 -4.23 2.57
C VAL A 115 -9.04 -2.92 3.27
N ILE A 116 -8.06 -2.38 3.98
CA ILE A 116 -8.18 -1.12 4.74
C ILE A 116 -7.48 0.04 4.03
N SER A 117 -6.54 -0.25 3.13
CA SER A 117 -5.86 0.73 2.29
C SER A 117 -5.47 0.12 0.94
N ASN A 118 -5.61 0.88 -0.14
CA ASN A 118 -5.14 0.48 -1.47
C ASN A 118 -4.65 1.72 -2.22
N ILE A 119 -3.37 2.05 -2.00
CA ILE A 119 -2.73 3.24 -2.53
C ILE A 119 -1.92 2.86 -3.77
N VAL A 120 -2.12 3.59 -4.85
CA VAL A 120 -1.32 3.52 -6.07
C VAL A 120 -0.50 4.80 -6.15
N THR A 121 0.80 4.66 -6.25
CA THR A 121 1.75 5.77 -6.37
C THR A 121 2.29 5.82 -7.78
N PHE A 122 2.32 7.03 -8.34
CA PHE A 122 2.95 7.36 -9.60
C PHE A 122 4.13 8.30 -9.33
N ASP A 123 5.32 7.89 -9.74
CA ASP A 123 6.54 8.67 -9.63
C ASP A 123 6.64 9.59 -10.86
N TYR A 124 6.24 10.85 -10.72
CA TYR A 124 6.43 11.88 -11.73
C TYR A 124 7.70 12.69 -11.46
N GLU A 125 8.17 13.44 -12.47
CA GLU A 125 9.32 14.35 -12.31
C GLU A 125 9.08 15.43 -11.23
N GLU A 126 7.82 15.86 -11.09
CA GLU A 126 7.37 16.87 -10.12
C GLU A 126 7.23 16.32 -8.70
N GLY A 127 7.26 14.99 -8.53
CA GLY A 127 7.08 14.29 -7.26
C GLY A 127 6.08 13.14 -7.34
N PRO A 128 6.00 12.30 -6.30
CA PRO A 128 5.07 11.18 -6.26
C PRO A 128 3.62 11.65 -6.05
N ALA A 129 2.69 11.10 -6.83
CA ALA A 129 1.26 11.31 -6.66
C ALA A 129 0.58 10.01 -6.19
N ASN A 130 -0.31 10.12 -5.21
CA ASN A 130 -0.97 8.99 -4.57
C ASN A 130 -2.45 8.94 -4.90
N TYR A 131 -2.97 7.74 -5.14
CA TYR A 131 -4.38 7.52 -5.48
C TYR A 131 -4.94 6.32 -4.73
N ASN A 132 -6.16 6.43 -4.21
CA ASN A 132 -6.91 5.25 -3.77
C ASN A 132 -7.50 4.52 -4.97
N TYR A 133 -7.40 3.19 -4.97
CA TYR A 133 -8.02 2.34 -6.00
C TYR A 133 -9.33 1.71 -5.49
N PHE A 134 -10.45 2.11 -6.12
CA PHE A 134 -11.80 1.67 -5.77
C PHE A 134 -12.36 0.67 -6.77
N SER A 135 -13.16 -0.27 -6.28
CA SER A 135 -13.86 -1.25 -7.12
C SER A 135 -15.12 -0.64 -7.70
N LEU A 136 -15.34 -0.77 -9.02
CA LEU A 136 -16.59 -0.38 -9.69
C LEU A 136 -17.51 -1.58 -9.90
N HIS A 137 -17.03 -2.64 -10.57
CA HIS A 137 -17.65 -3.97 -10.77
C HIS A 137 -16.78 -4.78 -11.76
N ARG A 138 -16.75 -6.13 -11.67
CA ARG A 138 -16.10 -7.06 -12.62
C ARG A 138 -14.73 -6.58 -13.17
N HIS A 139 -13.69 -6.66 -12.34
CA HIS A 139 -12.29 -6.30 -12.68
C HIS A 139 -12.08 -4.85 -13.16
N LYS A 140 -13.08 -3.99 -13.05
CA LYS A 140 -12.96 -2.56 -13.31
C LYS A 140 -12.93 -1.80 -11.99
N GLY A 141 -12.04 -0.83 -11.92
CA GLY A 141 -11.93 0.10 -10.81
C GLY A 141 -11.51 1.48 -11.31
N TYR A 142 -11.48 2.44 -10.39
CA TYR A 142 -11.05 3.81 -10.69
C TYR A 142 -10.11 4.33 -9.60
N LEU A 143 -9.29 5.31 -9.97
CA LEU A 143 -8.36 5.97 -9.09
C LEU A 143 -8.96 7.29 -8.61
N LYS A 144 -8.83 7.57 -7.32
CA LYS A 144 -9.16 8.87 -6.73
C LYS A 144 -7.93 9.42 -6.04
N GLU A 145 -7.52 10.62 -6.44
CA GLU A 145 -6.32 11.27 -5.90
C GLU A 145 -6.44 11.49 -4.39
N ILE A 146 -5.34 11.25 -3.70
CA ILE A 146 -5.14 11.59 -2.30
C ILE A 146 -4.42 12.94 -2.28
N PRO A 147 -5.07 14.02 -1.84
CA PRO A 147 -4.45 15.33 -1.84
C PRO A 147 -3.20 15.30 -0.95
N ALA A 148 -2.09 15.85 -1.46
CA ALA A 148 -0.89 16.05 -0.66
C ALA A 148 -1.25 16.91 0.57
N GLU A 149 -0.90 16.45 1.77
CA GLU A 149 -1.02 17.29 2.97
C GLU A 149 -0.23 18.57 2.72
N LYS A 150 -0.93 19.71 2.75
CA LYS A 150 -0.24 21.00 2.72
C LYS A 150 0.68 21.07 3.94
N PRO A 151 1.94 21.50 3.79
CA PRO A 151 2.79 21.74 4.95
C PRO A 151 2.04 22.64 5.94
N ILE A 152 1.90 22.18 7.17
CA ILE A 152 1.48 23.04 8.27
C ILE A 152 2.62 24.06 8.40
N GLU A 153 2.38 25.31 8.01
CA GLU A 153 3.30 26.40 8.31
C GLU A 153 3.43 26.44 9.84
N GLU A 154 4.57 26.02 10.37
CA GLU A 154 4.90 26.24 11.78
C GLU A 154 4.81 27.75 12.04
N PRO A 155 4.07 28.21 13.07
CA PRO A 155 4.03 29.61 13.40
C PRO A 155 5.45 30.07 13.75
N THR A 156 6.00 30.93 12.90
CA THR A 156 7.29 31.60 13.12
C THR A 156 7.34 32.13 14.56
N PRO A 157 8.30 31.71 15.41
CA PRO A 157 8.39 32.27 16.75
C PRO A 157 8.72 33.76 16.64
N GLU A 158 7.89 34.60 17.27
CA GLU A 158 8.16 36.04 17.36
C GLU A 158 9.57 36.28 17.94
N PRO A 159 10.34 37.22 17.38
CA PRO A 159 11.66 37.54 17.92
C PRO A 159 11.48 38.10 19.33
N SER A 160 11.84 37.28 20.32
CA SER A 160 11.88 37.69 21.73
C SER A 160 12.84 38.88 21.86
N GLN A 161 12.32 40.01 22.31
CA GLN A 161 13.11 41.20 22.59
C GLN A 161 14.15 40.86 23.67
N LEU A 162 15.42 40.76 23.26
CA LEU A 162 16.55 40.73 24.17
C LEU A 162 16.61 42.06 24.92
N VAL A 163 16.09 42.08 26.14
CA VAL A 163 16.34 43.16 27.09
C VAL A 163 17.80 43.06 27.50
N ALA A 164 18.61 44.01 27.04
CA ALA A 164 19.97 44.18 27.49
C ALA A 164 19.96 44.72 28.93
N GLU A 165 20.28 43.87 29.90
CA GLU A 165 20.70 44.33 31.22
C GLU A 165 22.21 44.60 31.18
N CYS A 166 22.56 45.88 31.11
CA CYS A 166 23.89 46.38 31.44
C CYS A 166 24.12 46.23 32.94
N VAL A 167 25.18 45.53 33.33
CA VAL A 167 25.81 45.69 34.66
C VAL A 167 27.27 46.06 34.42
N PHE A 168 27.60 47.34 34.64
CA PHE A 168 28.99 47.78 34.80
C PHE A 168 29.35 47.69 36.29
N ALA A 169 30.61 47.31 36.56
CA ALA A 169 31.24 47.35 37.87
C ALA A 169 31.46 48.77 38.37
#